data_AF-A0A4P8XJK2-F1
#
_entry.id   AF-A0A4P8XJK2-F1
#
_cell.length_a   1.000
_cell.length_b   1.000
_cell.length_c   1.000
_cell.angle_alpha   90.00
_cell.angle_beta   90.00
_cell.angle_gamma   90.00
#
_symmetry.space_group_name_H-M   'P 1'
#
loop_
_entity.id
_entity.type
_entity.pdbx_description
1 polymer ?
#
loop_
_entity_poly.entity_id
_entity_poly.type
_entity_poly.pdbx_seq_one_letter_code
_entity_poly.pdbx_strand_id
1 'polypeptide(L)' 'MGSDHFSDMILADLIQEGYEGKELLGKFREKQTALRGAVQHLITESGDAARQYKKDSQTEELFTDVMGD' A
#
# COMPACT_ATOMS: atom_id res chain seq x y z
N MET A 1 -0.98 12.74 8.19
CA MET A 1 0.44 12.68 7.76
C MET A 1 0.61 11.97 6.43
N GLY A 2 -0.07 10.86 6.10
CA GLY A 2 0.12 10.16 4.82
C GLY A 2 -0.72 10.62 3.62
N SER A 3 -1.91 11.21 3.83
CA SER A 3 -2.83 11.60 2.74
C SER A 3 -2.29 12.73 1.87
N ASP A 4 -1.64 13.70 2.50
CA ASP A 4 -1.30 14.98 1.86
C ASP A 4 -0.11 14.81 0.90
N HIS A 5 0.82 13.91 1.22
CA HIS A 5 1.95 13.59 0.36
C HIS A 5 1.51 13.00 -1.00
N PHE A 6 0.52 12.11 -1.00
CA PHE A 6 -0.02 11.56 -2.25
C PHE A 6 -0.82 12.59 -3.03
N SER A 7 -1.54 13.46 -2.34
CA SER A 7 -2.24 14.58 -2.98
C SER A 7 -1.26 15.51 -3.70
N ASP A 8 -0.16 15.89 -3.07
CA ASP A 8 0.83 16.78 -3.70
C ASP A 8 1.49 16.13 -4.92
N MET A 9 1.81 14.83 -4.87
CA MET A 9 2.36 14.09 -6.02
C MET A 9 1.37 13.99 -7.19
N ILE A 10 0.11 13.63 -6.92
CA ILE A 10 -0.92 13.56 -7.96
C ILE A 10 -1.12 14.93 -8.60
N LEU A 11 -1.13 16.00 -7.79
CA LEU A 11 -1.31 17.35 -8.31
C LEU A 11 -0.12 17.79 -9.17
N ALA A 12 1.11 17.50 -8.73
CA ALA A 12 2.32 17.79 -9.50
C ALA A 12 2.32 17.09 -10.87
N ASP A 13 1.99 15.80 -10.90
CA ASP A 13 1.90 15.03 -12.14
C ASP A 13 0.85 15.63 -13.09
N LEU A 14 -0.34 15.94 -12.58
CA LEU A 14 -1.42 16.47 -13.42
C LEU A 14 -1.13 17.87 -13.97
N ILE A 15 -0.43 18.71 -13.20
CA ILE A 15 0.05 20.00 -13.68
C ILE A 15 1.10 19.79 -14.78
N GLN A 16 2.03 18.84 -14.61
CA GLN A 16 3.03 18.51 -15.63
C GLN A 16 2.41 17.92 -16.91
N GLU A 17 1.32 17.16 -16.78
CA GLU A 17 0.50 16.67 -17.89
C GLU A 17 -0.28 17.81 -18.60
N GLY A 18 -0.30 19.02 -18.03
CA GLY A 18 -0.92 20.21 -18.63
C GLY A 18 -2.41 20.37 -18.32
N TYR A 19 -2.94 19.64 -17.33
CA TYR A 19 -4.34 19.81 -16.93
C TYR A 19 -4.56 21.09 -16.13
N GLU A 20 -5.67 21.76 -16.39
CA GLU A 20 -6.00 23.03 -15.74
C GLU A 20 -7.47 23.11 -15.29
N GLY A 21 -7.74 24.02 -14.35
CA GLY A 21 -9.09 24.39 -13.94
C GLY A 21 -9.99 23.21 -13.54
N LYS A 22 -11.17 23.11 -14.17
CA LYS A 22 -12.16 22.07 -13.84
C LYS A 22 -11.70 20.66 -14.27
N GLU A 23 -10.92 20.58 -15.34
CA GLU A 23 -10.40 19.30 -15.83
C GLU A 23 -9.36 18.74 -14.86
N LEU A 24 -8.44 19.59 -14.38
CA LEU A 24 -7.48 19.25 -13.33
C LEU A 24 -8.17 18.72 -12.08
N LEU A 25 -9.21 19.42 -11.60
CA LEU A 25 -9.98 18.98 -10.43
C LEU A 25 -10.68 17.64 -10.65
N GLY A 26 -11.20 17.40 -11.86
CA GLY A 26 -11.81 16.12 -12.22
C GLY A 26 -10.80 14.98 -12.17
N LYS A 27 -9.66 15.16 -12.86
CA LYS A 27 -8.58 14.17 -12.93
C LYS A 27 -7.94 13.91 -11.58
N PHE A 28 -7.78 14.95 -10.77
CA PHE A 28 -7.24 14.83 -9.41
C PHE A 28 -8.11 13.92 -8.54
N ARG A 29 -9.43 14.15 -8.53
CA ARG A 29 -10.37 13.32 -7.75
C ARG A 29 -10.41 11.87 -8.24
N GLU A 30 -10.35 11.68 -9.57
CA GLU A 30 -10.26 10.37 -10.20
C GLU A 30 -9.02 9.60 -9.71
N LYS A 31 -7.83 10.19 -9.89
CA LYS A 31 -6.55 9.58 -9.48
C LYS A 31 -6.46 9.37 -7.96
N GLN A 32 -6.91 10.33 -7.17
CA GLN A 32 -6.91 10.23 -5.70
C GLN A 32 -7.78 9.08 -5.20
N THR A 33 -8.98 8.90 -5.79
CA THR A 33 -9.90 7.82 -5.40
C THR A 33 -9.32 6.46 -5.77
N ALA A 34 -8.79 6.33 -6.99
CA ALA A 34 -8.17 5.10 -7.46
C ALA A 34 -6.97 4.69 -6.59
N LEU A 35 -6.07 5.64 -6.29
CA LEU A 35 -4.89 5.40 -5.46
C LEU A 35 -5.28 4.97 -4.04
N ARG A 36 -6.27 5.63 -3.42
CA ARG A 36 -6.74 5.26 -2.07
C ARG A 36 -7.26 3.83 -2.03
N GLY A 37 -8.01 3.43 -3.06
CA GLY A 37 -8.50 2.06 -3.19
C GLY A 37 -7.37 1.04 -3.32
N ALA A 38 -6.39 1.32 -4.18
CA ALA A 38 -5.23 0.46 -4.38
C ALA A 38 -4.38 0.30 -3.10
N VAL A 39 -4.11 1.40 -2.40
CA VAL A 39 -3.37 1.36 -1.12
C VAL A 39 -4.13 0.55 -0.07
N GLN A 40 -5.45 0.75 0.03
CA GLN A 40 -6.26 -0.03 0.97
C GLN A 40 -6.24 -1.52 0.64
N HIS A 41 -6.28 -1.88 -0.65
CA HIS A 41 -6.20 -3.27 -1.08
C HIS A 41 -4.84 -3.88 -0.72
N LEU A 42 -3.74 -3.18 -0.97
CA LEU A 42 -2.39 -3.61 -0.63
C LEU A 42 -2.22 -3.82 0.88
N ILE A 43 -2.76 -2.92 1.70
CA ILE A 43 -2.74 -3.06 3.17
C ILE A 43 -3.50 -4.32 3.59
N THR A 44 -4.69 -4.55 3.02
CA THR A 44 -5.50 -5.74 3.32
C THR A 44 -4.77 -7.02 2.93
N GLU A 45 -4.26 -7.09 1.70
CA GLU A 45 -3.52 -8.24 1.18
C GLU A 45 -2.28 -8.54 2.03
N SER A 46 -1.52 -7.51 2.40
CA SER A 46 -0.35 -7.66 3.28
C SER A 46 -0.74 -8.19 4.66
N GLY A 47 -1.86 -7.71 5.21
CA GLY A 47 -2.41 -8.21 6.47
C GLY A 47 -2.85 -9.67 6.38
N ASP A 48 -3.47 -10.06 5.27
CA ASP A 48 -3.88 -11.45 5.03
C ASP A 48 -2.68 -12.37 4.84
N ALA A 49 -1.67 -11.96 4.06
CA ALA A 49 -0.42 -12.68 3.89
C ALA A 49 0.31 -12.88 5.23
N ALA A 50 0.38 -11.84 6.07
CA ALA A 50 0.99 -11.93 7.40
C ALA A 50 0.20 -12.85 8.35
N ARG A 51 -1.14 -12.88 8.27
CA ARG A 51 -1.98 -13.81 9.06
C ARG A 51 -1.89 -15.25 8.56
N GLN A 52 -1.77 -15.44 7.25
CA GLN A 52 -1.58 -16.73 6.61
C GLN A 52 -0.15 -17.26 6.75
N TYR A 53 0.79 -16.40 7.13
CA TYR A 53 2.11 -16.79 7.62
C TYR A 53 1.95 -17.55 8.94
N LYS A 54 1.53 -18.81 8.85
CA LYS A 54 1.68 -19.77 9.94
C LYS A 54 3.17 -19.81 10.26
N LYS A 55 3.49 -19.55 11.53
CA LYS A 55 4.79 -19.89 12.12
C LYS A 55 5.05 -21.35 11.72
N ASP A 56 5.98 -21.53 10.78
CA ASP A 56 6.23 -22.84 10.20
C ASP A 56 6.71 -23.74 11.34
N SER A 57 5.88 -24.72 11.71
CA SER A 57 6.23 -25.67 12.78
C SER A 57 7.48 -26.46 12.42
N GLN A 58 7.81 -26.55 11.12
CA GLN A 58 9.07 -27.14 10.67
C GLN A 58 10.28 -26.31 11.10
N THR A 59 10.16 -24.98 11.25
CA THR A 59 11.23 -24.14 11.77
C THR A 59 11.44 -24.40 13.26
N GLU A 60 10.38 -24.52 14.06
CA GLU A 60 10.52 -24.92 15.47
C GLU A 60 11.08 -26.34 15.62
N GLU A 61 10.61 -27.32 14.83
CA GLU A 61 11.15 -28.70 14.83
C GLU A 61 12.64 -28.77 14.41
N LEU A 62 13.09 -27.93 13.48
CA LEU A 62 14.50 -27.85 13.06
C LEU A 62 15.42 -27.30 14.15
N PHE A 63 14.92 -26.38 14.99
CA PHE A 63 15.73 -25.73 16.03
C PHE A 63 15.54 -26.33 17.44
N THR A 64 14.55 -27.21 17.64
CA THR A 64 14.40 -27.96 18.90
C THR A 64 15.61 -28.86 19.20
N ASP A 65 16.29 -29.37 18.18
CA ASP A 65 17.47 -30.25 18.33
C ASP A 65 18.76 -29.48 18.68
N VAL A 66 18.80 -28.17 18.42
CA VAL A 66 19.97 -27.30 18.71
C VAL A 66 19.82 -26.55 20.03
N MET A 67 18.58 -26.30 20.47
CA MET A 67 18.27 -25.54 21.69
C MET A 67 17.98 -26.41 22.92
N GLY A 68 18.04 -27.74 22.79
CA GLY A 68 17.88 -28.67 23.91
C GLY A 68 19.23 -29.04 24.55
N ASP A 69 19.57 -28.38 25.65
CA ASP A 69 20.43 -28.90 26.74
C ASP A 69 19.60 -28.91 28.03
#